data_AF-A0A7J3XEC7-F1
#
_entry.id   AF-A0A7J3XEC7-F1
#
_cell.length_a   1.000
_cell.length_b   1.000
_cell.length_c   1.000
_cell.angle_alpha   90.00
_cell.angle_beta   90.00
_cell.angle_gamma   90.00
#
_symmetry.space_group_name_H-M   'P 1'
#
loop_
_entity.id
_entity.type
_entity.pdbx_description
1 polymer ?
#
loop_
_entity_poly.entity_id
_entity_poly.type
_entity_poly.pdbx_seq_one_letter_code
_entity_poly.pdbx_strand_id
1 'polypeptide(L)'
;MTVLKTLAPLIVGAGIPRWQASQLGIQLVTKPVAWSKKAAYLRNMPYTAVTPHVGQIEARLKLSEIAKRHKGERGFKEGLPIIAYHVKSEMAGFRAPHALAKEAYPSKERRTFHTAEELAKLLR
;
A
#
# COMPACT_ATOMS: atom_id res chain seq x y z
N MET A 1 -26.09 13.43 -16.67
CA MET A 1 -24.94 12.94 -15.85
C MET A 1 -25.31 11.80 -14.90
N THR A 2 -26.30 10.95 -15.22
CA THR A 2 -26.86 9.97 -14.27
C THR A 2 -26.53 8.51 -14.63
N VAL A 3 -25.97 8.27 -15.82
CA VAL A 3 -25.73 6.93 -16.37
C VAL A 3 -24.35 6.35 -16.00
N LEU A 4 -23.42 7.18 -15.49
CA LEU A 4 -22.10 6.71 -15.02
C LEU A 4 -22.13 6.10 -13.61
N LYS A 5 -23.23 6.26 -12.85
CA LYS A 5 -23.39 5.63 -11.53
C LYS A 5 -23.90 4.18 -11.62
N THR A 6 -24.51 3.79 -12.74
CA THR A 6 -25.08 2.45 -12.94
C THR A 6 -24.11 1.43 -13.55
N LEU A 7 -22.94 1.86 -14.03
CA LEU A 7 -21.87 0.96 -14.51
C LEU A 7 -20.79 0.65 -13.47
N ALA A 8 -20.83 1.29 -12.30
CA ALA A 8 -19.96 0.94 -11.18
C ALA A 8 -20.07 -0.52 -10.69
N PRO A 9 -21.22 -1.23 -10.79
CA PRO A 9 -21.28 -2.62 -10.35
C PRO A 9 -20.81 -3.62 -11.42
N LEU A 10 -20.63 -3.23 -12.69
CA LEU A 10 -20.36 -4.18 -13.77
C LEU A 10 -18.86 -4.49 -14.01
N ILE A 11 -17.94 -3.73 -13.40
CA ILE A 11 -16.52 -4.09 -13.27
C ILE A 11 -16.24 -4.50 -11.80
N VAL A 12 -17.25 -5.04 -11.13
CA VAL A 12 -17.13 -5.87 -9.94
C VAL A 12 -17.54 -7.28 -10.35
N GLY A 13 -16.75 -7.88 -11.25
CA GLY A 13 -16.87 -9.31 -11.51
C GLY A 13 -16.66 -10.04 -10.18
N ALA A 14 -17.71 -10.69 -9.69
CA ALA A 14 -17.72 -11.63 -8.56
C ALA A 14 -17.11 -11.14 -7.23
N GLY A 15 -17.89 -10.41 -6.43
CA GLY A 15 -18.04 -10.69 -4.98
C GLY A 15 -16.85 -10.58 -4.01
N ILE A 16 -15.63 -10.24 -4.44
CA ILE A 16 -14.47 -10.18 -3.55
C ILE A 16 -14.37 -8.76 -2.93
N PRO A 17 -14.54 -8.59 -1.60
CA PRO A 17 -14.28 -7.33 -0.92
C PRO A 17 -12.86 -6.81 -1.20
N ARG A 18 -12.69 -5.49 -1.27
CA ARG A 18 -11.41 -4.83 -1.57
C ARG A 18 -10.22 -5.34 -0.74
N TRP A 19 -10.47 -5.73 0.51
CA TRP A 19 -9.43 -6.28 1.40
C TRP A 19 -8.99 -7.70 0.99
N GLN A 20 -9.92 -8.54 0.51
CA GLN A 20 -9.60 -9.87 -0.02
C GLN A 20 -8.83 -9.77 -1.34
N ALA A 21 -9.20 -8.84 -2.23
CA ALA A 21 -8.43 -8.57 -3.44
C ALA A 21 -6.98 -8.16 -3.10
N SER A 22 -6.80 -7.44 -1.99
CA SER A 22 -5.47 -7.04 -1.52
C SER A 22 -4.63 -8.23 -1.00
N GLN A 23 -5.26 -9.24 -0.40
CA GLN A 23 -4.59 -10.48 0.01
C GLN A 23 -4.08 -11.27 -1.20
N LEU A 24 -4.82 -11.23 -2.32
CA LEU A 24 -4.41 -11.82 -3.60
C LEU A 24 -3.34 -10.98 -4.33
N GLY A 25 -2.86 -9.89 -3.72
CA GLY A 25 -1.88 -8.99 -4.34
C GLY A 25 -2.43 -8.14 -5.48
N ILE A 26 -3.75 -8.00 -5.60
CA ILE A 26 -4.41 -7.24 -6.66
C ILE A 26 -4.97 -5.93 -6.08
N GLN A 27 -4.65 -4.81 -6.72
CA GLN A 27 -5.21 -3.50 -6.40
C GLN A 27 -6.13 -3.01 -7.50
N LEU A 28 -7.38 -2.72 -7.13
CA LEU A 28 -8.29 -1.93 -7.96
C LEU A 28 -8.00 -0.43 -7.77
N VAL A 29 -7.63 0.23 -8.86
CA VAL A 29 -7.43 1.68 -8.92
C VAL A 29 -8.67 2.33 -9.53
N THR A 30 -9.47 3.00 -8.69
CA THR A 30 -10.70 3.71 -9.10
C THR A 30 -10.52 5.20 -9.30
N LYS A 31 -9.37 5.75 -8.88
CA LYS A 31 -8.93 7.13 -9.17
C LYS A 31 -7.66 7.03 -10.02
N PRO A 32 -7.80 6.89 -11.34
CA PRO A 32 -6.67 6.71 -12.23
C PRO A 32 -5.74 7.94 -12.21
N VAL A 33 -4.46 7.69 -12.43
CA VAL A 33 -3.45 8.74 -12.64
C VAL A 33 -3.74 9.52 -13.92
N ALA A 34 -3.29 10.77 -13.99
CA ALA A 34 -3.68 11.72 -15.04
C ALA A 34 -3.43 11.23 -16.49
N TRP A 35 -2.47 10.34 -16.70
CA TRP A 35 -2.13 9.77 -18.01
C TRP A 35 -2.94 8.51 -18.37
N SER A 36 -3.73 7.95 -17.44
CA SER A 36 -4.53 6.77 -17.71
C SER A 36 -5.83 7.15 -18.42
N LYS A 37 -6.05 6.58 -19.62
CA LYS A 37 -7.29 6.71 -20.39
C LYS A 37 -8.45 5.87 -19.83
N LYS A 38 -8.19 4.96 -18.88
CA LYS A 38 -9.19 4.08 -18.27
C LYS A 38 -9.72 4.70 -16.98
N ALA A 39 -11.05 4.64 -16.79
CA ALA A 39 -11.72 5.13 -15.58
C ALA A 39 -11.37 4.30 -14.32
N ALA A 40 -11.01 3.03 -14.49
CA ALA A 40 -10.44 2.17 -13.46
C ALA A 40 -9.54 1.11 -14.09
N TYR A 41 -8.59 0.58 -13.33
CA TYR A 41 -7.76 -0.56 -13.76
C TYR A 41 -7.26 -1.38 -12.56
N LEU A 42 -6.95 -2.65 -12.83
CA LEU A 42 -6.27 -3.53 -11.89
C LEU A 42 -4.75 -3.38 -12.04
N ARG A 43 -4.03 -3.42 -10.93
CA ARG A 43 -2.56 -3.51 -10.91
C ARG A 43 -2.09 -4.44 -9.81
N ASN A 44 -0.88 -4.96 -9.95
CA ASN A 44 -0.24 -5.71 -8.87
C ASN A 44 0.06 -4.77 -7.70
N MET A 45 -0.25 -5.22 -6.49
CA MET A 45 0.19 -4.56 -5.27
C MET A 45 1.71 -4.71 -5.14
N PRO A 46 2.37 -3.72 -4.52
CA PRO A 46 3.76 -3.89 -4.16
C PRO A 46 3.87 -5.09 -3.21
N TYR A 47 4.85 -5.97 -3.43
CA TYR A 47 5.04 -7.18 -2.64
C TYR A 47 5.13 -6.88 -1.14
N THR A 48 5.73 -5.75 -0.76
CA THR A 48 5.84 -5.30 0.64
C THR A 48 4.49 -5.04 1.30
N ALA A 49 3.40 -4.87 0.54
CA ALA A 49 2.05 -4.79 1.10
C ALA A 49 1.47 -6.18 1.43
N VAL A 50 1.87 -7.21 0.68
CA VAL A 50 1.40 -8.60 0.82
C VAL A 50 2.28 -9.38 1.81
N THR A 51 3.60 -9.24 1.69
CA THR A 51 4.61 -9.92 2.51
C THR A 51 5.60 -8.90 3.12
N PRO A 52 5.14 -8.07 4.07
CA PRO A 52 6.03 -7.12 4.74
C PRO A 52 7.05 -7.84 5.63
N HIS A 53 8.28 -7.34 5.70
CA HIS A 53 9.22 -7.80 6.73
C HIS A 53 8.90 -7.16 8.10
N VAL A 54 9.48 -7.70 9.17
CA VAL A 54 9.15 -7.29 10.56
C VAL A 54 9.30 -5.78 10.77
N GLY A 55 10.44 -5.18 10.42
CA GLY A 55 10.61 -3.72 10.52
C GLY A 55 9.58 -2.87 9.74
N GLN A 56 9.03 -3.36 8.63
CA GLN A 56 7.94 -2.68 7.93
C GLN A 56 6.63 -2.74 8.71
N ILE A 57 6.35 -3.86 9.38
CA ILE A 57 5.18 -4.02 10.24
C ILE A 57 5.28 -3.06 11.43
N GLU A 58 6.44 -2.98 12.07
CA GLU A 58 6.68 -2.10 13.22
C GLU A 58 6.47 -0.62 12.86
N ALA A 59 7.01 -0.17 11.73
CA ALA A 59 6.79 1.18 11.25
C ALA A 59 5.30 1.48 10.98
N ARG A 60 4.56 0.51 10.42
CA ARG A 60 3.10 0.64 10.21
C ARG A 60 2.34 0.72 11.52
N LEU A 61 2.71 -0.09 12.52
CA LEU A 61 2.10 -0.05 13.85
C LEU A 61 2.32 1.31 14.51
N LYS A 62 3.56 1.83 14.48
CA LYS A 62 3.88 3.16 15.01
C LYS A 62 3.04 4.26 14.36
N LEU A 63 2.90 4.23 13.03
CA LEU A 63 2.03 5.15 12.30
C LEU A 63 0.56 5.03 12.75
N SER A 64 0.05 3.81 12.90
CA SER A 64 -1.31 3.58 13.40
C SER A 64 -1.50 4.07 14.83
N GLU A 65 -0.52 3.93 15.71
CA GLU A 65 -0.57 4.43 17.09
C GLU A 65 -0.59 5.95 17.15
N ILE A 66 0.24 6.64 16.36
CA ILE A 66 0.20 8.10 16.21
C ILE A 66 -1.20 8.55 15.76
N ALA A 67 -1.72 7.93 14.69
CA ALA A 67 -3.04 8.26 14.17
C ALA A 67 -4.17 8.00 15.17
N LYS A 68 -4.05 6.96 15.99
CA LYS A 68 -5.02 6.67 17.07
C LYS A 68 -4.96 7.69 18.19
N ARG A 69 -3.76 8.10 18.64
CA ARG A 69 -3.59 9.09 19.72
C ARG A 69 -4.16 10.45 19.37
N HIS A 70 -4.01 10.87 18.10
CA HIS A 70 -4.50 12.16 17.62
C HIS A 70 -5.87 12.07 16.92
N LYS A 71 -6.60 10.97 17.09
CA LYS A 71 -7.91 10.77 16.46
C LYS A 71 -8.90 11.82 16.95
N GLY A 72 -9.52 12.53 16.02
CA GLY A 72 -10.54 13.54 16.30
C GLY A 72 -10.02 14.97 16.30
N GLU A 73 -8.70 15.15 16.33
CA GLU A 73 -8.10 16.46 16.07
C GLU A 73 -8.40 16.91 14.63
N ARG A 74 -8.61 18.22 14.45
CA ARG A 74 -8.99 18.83 13.17
C ARG A 74 -8.16 20.08 12.91
N GLY A 75 -8.11 20.48 11.65
CA GLY A 75 -7.42 21.69 11.21
C GLY A 75 -6.01 21.42 10.69
N PHE A 76 -5.22 22.50 10.64
CA PHE A 76 -3.89 22.52 10.08
C PHE A 76 -2.89 23.04 11.11
N LYS A 77 -1.68 22.51 11.08
CA LYS A 77 -0.54 22.99 11.85
C LYS A 77 0.70 23.00 10.95
N GLU A 78 1.40 24.13 10.92
CA GLU A 78 2.54 24.36 10.00
C GLU A 78 2.19 24.10 8.53
N GLY A 79 0.97 24.45 8.10
CA GLY A 79 0.49 24.22 6.73
C GLY A 79 0.19 22.76 6.40
N LEU A 80 0.36 21.82 7.34
CA LEU A 80 0.03 20.41 7.17
C LEU A 80 -1.30 20.09 7.84
N PRO A 81 -2.11 19.17 7.30
CA PRO A 81 -3.23 18.58 8.04
C PRO A 81 -2.74 18.06 9.40
N ILE A 82 -3.51 18.25 10.46
CA ILE A 82 -3.05 18.01 11.84
C ILE A 82 -2.46 16.60 12.06
N ILE A 83 -3.06 15.56 11.46
CA ILE A 83 -2.53 14.19 11.55
C ILE A 83 -1.18 14.06 10.82
N ALA A 84 -1.02 14.71 9.67
CA ALA A 84 0.24 14.70 8.94
C ALA A 84 1.35 15.42 9.72
N TYR A 85 1.02 16.50 10.43
CA TYR A 85 1.93 17.17 11.34
C TYR A 85 2.42 16.24 12.47
N HIS A 86 1.51 15.53 13.15
CA HIS A 86 1.87 14.60 14.22
C HIS A 86 2.68 13.41 13.71
N VAL A 87 2.29 12.85 12.56
CA VAL A 87 3.08 11.80 11.91
C VAL A 87 4.49 12.30 11.59
N LYS A 88 4.66 13.50 11.02
CA LYS A 88 5.98 14.07 10.71
C LYS A 88 6.83 14.24 11.97
N SER A 89 6.27 14.82 13.02
CA SER A 89 7.00 15.15 14.25
C SER A 89 7.35 13.91 15.07
N GLU A 90 6.42 12.97 15.22
CA GLU A 90 6.62 11.79 16.07
C GLU A 90 7.34 10.63 15.38
N MET A 91 7.31 10.58 14.05
CA MET A 91 8.16 9.66 13.29
C MET A 91 9.58 10.18 13.12
N ALA A 92 9.87 11.44 13.46
CA ALA A 92 11.21 12.00 13.33
C ALA A 92 12.20 11.19 14.19
N GLY A 93 13.24 10.65 13.56
CA GLY A 93 14.26 9.84 14.22
C GLY A 93 13.82 8.40 14.55
N PHE A 94 12.57 8.02 14.32
CA PHE A 94 12.13 6.65 14.54
C PHE A 94 12.85 5.67 13.62
N ARG A 95 13.43 4.63 14.21
CA ARG A 95 13.98 3.47 13.51
C ARG A 95 13.27 2.23 14.01
N ALA A 96 12.80 1.39 13.09
CA ALA A 96 12.17 0.13 13.45
C ALA A 96 13.20 -0.78 14.14
N PRO A 97 12.88 -1.38 15.30
CA PRO A 97 13.79 -2.27 16.03
C PRO A 97 14.37 -3.39 15.16
N HIS A 98 13.56 -3.96 14.28
CA HIS A 98 13.94 -5.03 13.36
C HIS A 98 14.12 -4.49 11.93
N ALA A 99 14.67 -3.28 11.79
CA ALA A 99 15.10 -2.76 10.50
C ALA A 99 16.24 -3.63 9.94
N LEU A 100 16.13 -4.01 8.67
CA LEU A 100 17.20 -4.72 7.97
C LEU A 100 18.35 -3.77 7.68
N ALA A 101 19.57 -4.32 7.56
CA ALA A 101 20.67 -3.60 6.93
C ALA A 101 20.28 -3.17 5.51
N LYS A 102 20.80 -2.04 5.04
CA LYS A 102 20.40 -1.44 3.75
C LYS A 102 20.60 -2.39 2.57
N GLU A 103 21.64 -3.21 2.66
CA GLU A 103 22.06 -4.21 1.67
C GLU A 103 21.17 -5.46 1.70
N ALA A 104 20.62 -5.79 2.87
CA ALA A 104 19.75 -6.95 3.09
C ALA A 104 18.28 -6.70 2.72
N TYR A 105 17.94 -5.51 2.20
CA TYR A 105 16.58 -5.26 1.73
C TYR A 105 16.28 -6.11 0.48
N PRO A 106 15.12 -6.76 0.40
CA PRO A 106 14.79 -7.63 -0.73
C PRO A 106 14.86 -6.93 -2.09
N SER A 107 14.54 -5.63 -2.15
CA SER A 107 14.66 -4.82 -3.39
C SER A 107 16.11 -4.57 -3.85
N LYS A 108 17.09 -4.72 -2.95
CA LYS A 108 18.52 -4.61 -3.24
C LYS A 108 19.14 -5.96 -3.55
N GLU A 109 18.70 -7.00 -2.86
CA GLU A 109 19.12 -8.37 -3.12
C GLU A 109 18.57 -8.87 -4.47
N ARG A 110 17.29 -8.59 -4.77
CA ARG A 110 16.58 -9.14 -5.94
C ARG A 110 15.64 -8.09 -6.55
N ARG A 111 15.72 -7.88 -7.87
CA ARG A 111 14.83 -6.95 -8.59
C ARG A 111 13.44 -7.54 -8.85
N THR A 112 13.36 -8.86 -8.96
CA THR A 112 12.14 -9.62 -9.27
C THR A 112 11.90 -10.66 -8.19
N PHE A 113 10.63 -11.05 -8.00
CA PHE A 113 10.26 -12.05 -6.98
C PHE A 113 10.76 -13.46 -7.32
N HIS A 114 10.81 -13.79 -8.62
CA HIS A 114 11.37 -15.04 -9.13
C HIS A 114 12.53 -14.75 -10.09
N THR A 115 13.52 -15.64 -10.08
CA THR A 115 14.53 -15.80 -11.13
C THR A 115 13.95 -16.59 -12.32
N ALA A 116 14.61 -16.52 -13.47
CA ALA A 116 14.19 -17.29 -14.65
C ALA A 116 14.16 -18.81 -14.37
N GLU A 117 15.11 -19.31 -13.56
CA GLU A 117 15.18 -20.71 -13.17
C GLU A 117 14.03 -21.13 -12.24
N GLU A 118 13.66 -20.27 -11.29
CA GLU A 118 12.49 -20.48 -10.42
C GLU A 118 11.20 -20.48 -11.23
N LEU A 119 11.06 -19.57 -12.20
CA LEU A 119 9.92 -19.56 -13.13
C LEU A 119 9.86 -20.84 -13.97
N ALA A 120 11.00 -21.32 -14.46
CA ALA A 120 11.06 -22.57 -15.22
C ALA A 120 10.68 -23.80 -14.37
N LYS A 121 10.96 -23.78 -13.06
CA LYS A 121 10.53 -24.84 -12.13
C LYS A 121 9.03 -24.81 -11.85
N LEU A 122 8.39 -23.63 -11.87
CA LEU A 122 6.94 -23.47 -11.66
C LEU A 122 6.09 -23.94 -12.87
N LEU A 123 6.69 -24.06 -14.05
CA LEU A 123 6.04 -24.58 -15.26
C LEU A 123 6.07 -26.11 -15.37
N ARG A 124 6.75 -26.80 -14.46
CA ARG A 124 6.85 -28.26 -14.40
C ARG A 124 5.89 -28.83 -13.37
#